data_AF-A0A7G1G7Z5-F1
#
_entry.id   AF-A0A7G1G7Z5-F1
#
_cell.length_a   1.000
_cell.length_b   1.000
_cell.length_c   1.000
_cell.angle_alpha   90.00
_cell.angle_beta   90.00
_cell.angle_gamma   90.00
#
_symmetry.space_group_name_H-M   'P 1'
#
loop_
_entity.id
_entity.type
_entity.pdbx_description
1 polymer ?
#
loop_
_entity_poly.entity_id
_entity_poly.type
_entity_poly.pdbx_seq_one_letter_code
_entity_poly.pdbx_strand_id
1 'polypeptide(L)'
;MTVFTFFISLLAMIVSIFNIILMIQILKKTDKNNELTSISFDEESNKLLARFQKITTTKLRALDNKIEIVDQLLKDVNESYSRLASILSEVEKINDEHFKNKIMNNKIIDSIKASDEKPLESQKINEILEKNDEIIKSENEEKIINKENNETTKNKYKEEIILDKKSMVLEYYHQGLTPQEIGKKLNIGIGEVMLFINLYNK
;
A
#
# COMPACT_ATOMS: atom_id res chain seq x y z
N MET A 1 -80.41 26.62 41.66
CA MET A 1 -79.88 25.58 40.75
C MET A 1 -79.47 26.13 39.39
N THR A 2 -80.34 26.88 38.69
CA THR A 2 -80.06 27.45 37.35
C THR A 2 -78.88 28.42 37.28
N VAL A 3 -78.67 29.23 38.32
CA VAL A 3 -77.53 30.17 38.38
C VAL A 3 -76.20 29.41 38.49
N PHE A 4 -76.16 28.36 39.31
CA PHE A 4 -74.96 27.54 39.48
C PHE A 4 -74.56 26.81 38.20
N THR A 5 -75.54 26.28 37.45
CA THR A 5 -75.29 25.64 36.15
C THR A 5 -74.75 26.62 35.10
N PHE A 6 -75.17 27.90 35.15
CA PHE A 6 -74.65 28.93 34.25
C PHE A 6 -73.17 29.24 34.52
N PHE A 7 -72.77 29.34 35.79
CA PHE A 7 -71.36 29.55 36.16
C PHE A 7 -70.45 28.41 35.71
N ILE A 8 -70.88 27.17 35.86
CA ILE A 8 -70.14 25.99 35.39
C ILE A 8 -70.00 25.99 33.86
N SER A 9 -71.07 26.34 33.14
CA SER A 9 -71.04 26.48 31.68
C SER A 9 -70.05 27.57 31.23
N LEU A 10 -70.00 28.71 31.94
CA LEU A 10 -69.07 29.80 31.64
C LEU A 10 -67.61 29.35 31.86
N LEU A 11 -67.34 28.66 32.96
CA LEU A 11 -66.01 28.15 33.28
C LEU A 11 -65.53 27.12 32.24
N ALA A 12 -66.41 26.21 31.82
CA ALA A 12 -66.10 25.23 30.77
C ALA A 12 -65.77 25.92 29.42
N MET A 13 -66.48 26.99 29.08
CA MET A 13 -66.20 27.77 27.86
C MET A 13 -64.82 28.43 27.91
N ILE A 14 -64.43 29.00 29.05
CA ILE A 14 -63.11 29.62 29.24
C ILE A 14 -61.98 28.58 29.09
N VAL A 15 -62.14 27.40 29.70
CA VAL A 15 -61.17 26.29 29.59
C VAL A 15 -61.05 25.82 28.13
N SER A 16 -62.18 25.72 27.42
CA SER A 16 -62.17 25.34 25.99
C SER A 16 -61.42 26.36 25.13
N ILE A 17 -61.60 27.66 25.37
CA ILE A 17 -60.90 28.73 24.65
C ILE A 17 -59.39 28.65 24.91
N PHE A 18 -58.99 28.44 26.15
CA PHE A 18 -57.58 28.29 26.52
C PHE A 18 -56.93 27.10 25.80
N ASN A 19 -57.62 25.96 25.73
CA ASN A 19 -57.15 24.78 25.00
C ASN A 19 -56.97 25.05 23.50
N ILE A 20 -57.88 25.80 22.87
CA ILE A 20 -57.78 26.17 21.45
C ILE A 20 -56.55 27.07 21.22
N ILE A 21 -56.33 28.06 22.08
CA ILE A 21 -55.17 28.96 21.99
C ILE A 21 -53.86 28.16 22.11
N LEU A 22 -53.81 27.22 23.06
CA LEU A 22 -52.65 26.36 23.27
C LEU A 22 -52.38 25.45 22.06
N MET A 23 -53.43 24.89 21.44
CA MET A 23 -53.29 24.09 20.21
C MET A 23 -52.73 24.92 19.05
N ILE A 24 -53.23 26.14 18.84
CA ILE A 24 -52.73 27.05 17.80
C ILE A 24 -51.26 27.41 18.01
N GLN A 25 -50.83 27.59 19.27
CA GLN A 25 -49.42 27.87 19.57
C GLN A 25 -48.51 26.66 19.29
N ILE A 26 -48.95 25.46 19.66
CA ILE A 26 -48.21 24.22 19.37
C ILE A 26 -48.09 24.02 17.87
N LEU A 27 -49.17 24.21 17.10
CA LEU A 27 -49.17 24.07 15.65
C LEU A 27 -48.16 25.01 14.98
N LYS A 28 -48.18 26.30 15.35
CA LYS A 28 -47.22 27.30 14.84
C LYS A 28 -45.76 26.98 15.20
N LYS A 29 -45.52 26.36 16.34
CA LYS A 29 -44.17 25.97 16.78
C LYS A 29 -43.67 24.73 16.03
N THR A 30 -44.56 23.77 15.76
CA THR A 30 -44.24 22.56 15.00
C THR A 30 -43.89 22.88 13.55
N ASP A 31 -44.67 23.75 12.88
CA ASP A 31 -44.40 24.11 11.48
C ASP A 31 -43.04 24.79 11.30
N LYS A 32 -42.72 25.77 12.16
CA LYS A 32 -41.44 26.49 12.12
C LYS A 32 -40.23 25.58 12.39
N ASN A 33 -40.37 24.62 13.31
CA ASN A 33 -39.28 23.70 13.64
C ASN A 33 -39.05 22.69 12.51
N ASN A 34 -40.12 22.23 11.86
CA ASN A 34 -40.02 21.28 10.76
C ASN A 34 -39.34 21.90 9.52
N GLU A 35 -39.69 23.13 9.16
CA GLU A 35 -39.09 23.85 8.02
C GLU A 35 -37.59 24.14 8.21
N LEU A 36 -37.19 24.55 9.42
CA LEU A 36 -35.77 24.80 9.73
C LEU A 36 -34.95 23.51 9.69
N THR A 37 -35.53 22.40 10.15
CA THR A 37 -34.86 21.09 10.18
C THR A 37 -34.69 20.52 8.77
N SER A 38 -35.69 20.64 7.89
CA SER A 38 -35.59 20.17 6.50
C SER A 38 -34.54 20.96 5.71
N ILE A 39 -34.50 22.29 5.83
CA ILE A 39 -33.51 23.13 5.13
C ILE A 39 -32.09 22.77 5.58
N SER A 40 -31.87 22.58 6.88
CA SER A 40 -30.55 22.19 7.41
C SER A 40 -30.09 20.81 6.92
N PHE A 41 -31.01 19.85 6.83
CA PHE A 41 -30.72 18.50 6.33
C PHE A 41 -30.39 18.51 4.83
N ASP A 42 -31.11 19.29 4.03
CA ASP A 42 -30.85 19.44 2.61
C ASP A 42 -29.49 20.11 2.35
N GLU A 43 -29.11 21.11 3.15
CA GLU A 43 -27.81 21.76 3.02
C GLU A 43 -26.64 20.82 3.40
N GLU A 44 -26.79 20.05 4.48
CA GLU A 44 -25.79 19.05 4.89
C GLU A 44 -25.65 17.91 3.88
N SER A 45 -26.77 17.41 3.34
CA SER A 45 -26.76 16.34 2.33
C SER A 45 -26.10 16.81 1.02
N ASN A 46 -26.38 18.05 0.58
CA ASN A 46 -25.73 18.65 -0.58
C ASN A 46 -24.22 18.83 -0.36
N LYS A 47 -23.80 19.24 0.84
CA LYS A 47 -22.38 19.35 1.21
C LYS A 47 -21.69 17.98 1.23
N LEU A 48 -22.39 16.94 1.71
CA LEU A 48 -21.90 15.56 1.67
C LEU A 48 -21.74 15.07 0.23
N LEU A 49 -22.73 15.32 -0.63
CA LEU A 49 -22.69 14.96 -2.04
C LEU A 49 -21.51 15.63 -2.77
N ALA A 50 -21.30 16.92 -2.54
CA ALA A 50 -20.17 17.65 -3.09
C ALA A 50 -18.82 17.07 -2.62
N ARG A 51 -18.70 16.71 -1.32
CA ARG A 51 -17.51 16.04 -0.78
C ARG A 51 -17.31 14.67 -1.40
N PHE A 52 -18.37 13.88 -1.54
CA PHE A 52 -18.34 12.55 -2.14
C PHE A 52 -17.91 12.60 -3.61
N GLN A 53 -18.45 13.55 -4.37
CA GLN A 53 -18.05 13.80 -5.76
C GLN A 53 -16.57 14.22 -5.84
N LYS A 54 -16.12 15.11 -4.95
CA LYS A 54 -14.70 15.53 -4.89
C LYS A 54 -13.77 14.36 -4.54
N ILE A 55 -14.15 13.52 -3.57
CA ILE A 55 -13.37 12.35 -3.18
C ILE A 55 -13.31 11.35 -4.34
N THR A 56 -14.44 11.06 -4.97
CA THR A 56 -14.54 10.11 -6.08
C THR A 56 -13.70 10.57 -7.27
N THR A 57 -13.79 11.83 -7.66
CA THR A 57 -12.97 12.41 -8.75
C THR A 57 -11.47 12.37 -8.43
N THR A 58 -11.09 12.67 -7.18
CA THR A 58 -9.70 12.62 -6.74
C THR A 58 -9.16 11.18 -6.74
N LYS A 59 -9.97 10.23 -6.25
CA LYS A 59 -9.62 8.80 -6.24
C LYS A 59 -9.53 8.24 -7.65
N LEU A 60 -10.43 8.62 -8.55
CA LEU A 60 -10.40 8.24 -9.97
C LEU A 60 -9.11 8.74 -10.62
N ARG A 61 -8.78 10.02 -10.45
CA ARG A 61 -7.53 10.59 -11.00
C ARG A 61 -6.26 9.94 -10.43
N ALA A 62 -6.27 9.58 -9.14
CA ALA A 62 -5.16 8.85 -8.54
C ALA A 62 -5.06 7.42 -9.09
N LEU A 63 -6.18 6.80 -9.45
CA LEU A 63 -6.24 5.49 -10.10
C LEU A 63 -5.69 5.58 -11.53
N ASP A 64 -6.11 6.58 -12.30
CA ASP A 64 -5.60 6.84 -13.65
C ASP A 64 -4.08 7.02 -13.66
N ASN A 65 -3.53 7.80 -12.71
CA ASN A 65 -2.08 7.96 -12.57
C ASN A 65 -1.39 6.62 -12.22
N LYS A 66 -2.01 5.78 -11.38
CA LYS A 66 -1.45 4.46 -11.08
C LYS A 66 -1.46 3.55 -12.31
N ILE A 67 -2.49 3.61 -13.15
CA ILE A 67 -2.55 2.88 -14.42
C ILE A 67 -1.42 3.36 -15.32
N GLU A 68 -1.24 4.66 -15.47
CA GLU A 68 -0.17 5.24 -16.31
C GLU A 68 1.23 4.80 -15.85
N ILE A 69 1.49 4.80 -14.54
CA ILE A 69 2.76 4.29 -13.99
C ILE A 69 2.92 2.79 -14.28
N VAL A 70 1.85 2.01 -14.13
CA VAL A 70 1.90 0.57 -14.43
C VAL A 70 2.20 0.34 -15.91
N ASP A 71 1.60 1.10 -16.82
CA ASP A 71 1.85 0.99 -18.26
C ASP A 71 3.31 1.33 -18.61
N GLN A 72 3.87 2.38 -17.97
CA GLN A 72 5.29 2.72 -18.10
C GLN A 72 6.20 1.60 -17.60
N LEU A 73 5.92 1.06 -16.40
CA LEU A 73 6.67 -0.05 -15.84
C LEU A 73 6.60 -1.29 -16.74
N LEU A 74 5.43 -1.59 -17.32
CA LEU A 74 5.24 -2.72 -18.22
C LEU A 74 6.07 -2.53 -19.49
N LYS A 75 6.11 -1.30 -20.02
CA LYS A 75 6.97 -0.95 -21.15
C LYS A 75 8.45 -1.12 -20.82
N ASP A 76 8.91 -0.61 -19.68
CA ASP A 76 10.31 -0.72 -19.25
C ASP A 76 10.73 -2.17 -19.01
N VAL A 77 9.83 -2.97 -18.47
CA VAL A 77 10.00 -4.41 -18.29
C VAL A 77 10.11 -5.11 -19.64
N ASN A 78 9.23 -4.81 -20.58
CA ASN A 78 9.29 -5.39 -21.93
C ASN A 78 10.58 -4.99 -22.67
N GLU A 79 11.02 -3.74 -22.52
CA GLU A 79 12.29 -3.29 -23.07
C GLU A 79 13.47 -4.00 -22.42
N SER A 80 13.47 -4.14 -21.10
CA SER A 80 14.51 -4.88 -20.36
C SER A 80 14.55 -6.36 -20.75
N TYR A 81 13.40 -7.01 -20.93
CA TYR A 81 13.31 -8.38 -21.44
C TYR A 81 13.88 -8.49 -22.86
N SER A 82 13.55 -7.54 -23.74
CA SER A 82 14.08 -7.52 -25.12
C SER A 82 15.60 -7.34 -25.13
N ARG A 83 16.13 -6.46 -24.26
CA ARG A 83 17.59 -6.27 -24.10
C ARG A 83 18.26 -7.53 -23.55
N LEU A 84 17.68 -8.16 -22.53
CA LEU A 84 18.21 -9.41 -21.96
C LEU A 84 18.19 -10.54 -22.99
N ALA A 85 17.13 -10.67 -23.79
CA ALA A 85 17.05 -11.65 -24.87
C ALA A 85 18.14 -11.39 -25.92
N SER A 86 18.40 -10.13 -26.27
CA SER A 86 19.49 -9.75 -27.17
C SER A 86 20.86 -10.09 -26.60
N ILE A 87 21.12 -9.75 -25.33
CA ILE A 87 22.39 -10.05 -24.65
C ILE A 87 22.58 -11.56 -24.54
N LEU A 88 21.54 -12.31 -24.19
CA LEU A 88 21.60 -13.76 -24.10
C LEU A 88 21.94 -14.37 -25.47
N SER A 89 21.32 -13.88 -26.54
CA SER A 89 21.64 -14.31 -27.91
C SER A 89 23.07 -13.95 -28.32
N GLU A 90 23.57 -12.78 -27.91
CA GLU A 90 24.95 -12.36 -28.15
C GLU A 90 25.96 -13.23 -27.38
N VAL A 91 25.67 -13.55 -26.12
CA VAL A 91 26.47 -14.46 -25.30
C VAL A 91 26.47 -15.87 -25.88
N GLU A 92 25.32 -16.36 -26.35
CA GLU A 92 25.22 -17.67 -27.01
C GLU A 92 26.11 -17.73 -28.25
N LYS A 93 26.08 -16.69 -29.10
CA LYS A 93 26.97 -16.58 -30.26
C LYS A 93 28.44 -16.56 -29.87
N ILE A 94 28.82 -15.76 -28.87
CA ILE A 94 30.21 -15.67 -28.37
C ILE A 94 30.66 -17.04 -27.85
N ASN A 95 29.81 -17.74 -27.10
CA ASN A 95 30.11 -19.07 -26.59
C ASN A 95 30.32 -20.09 -27.71
N ASP A 96 29.47 -20.07 -28.75
CA ASP A 96 29.61 -20.94 -29.92
C ASP A 96 30.91 -20.67 -30.70
N GLU A 97 31.28 -19.39 -30.86
CA GLU A 97 32.56 -19.00 -31.48
C GLU A 97 33.76 -19.46 -30.64
N HIS A 98 33.70 -19.30 -29.32
CA HIS A 98 34.74 -19.82 -28.42
C HIS A 98 34.85 -21.34 -28.49
N PHE A 99 33.74 -22.07 -28.57
CA PHE A 99 33.74 -23.53 -28.70
C PHE A 99 34.38 -23.97 -30.03
N LYS A 100 34.01 -23.32 -31.15
CA LYS A 100 34.62 -23.57 -32.46
C LYS A 100 36.12 -23.27 -32.47
N ASN A 101 36.53 -22.12 -31.92
CA ASN A 101 37.94 -21.74 -31.84
C ASN A 101 38.76 -22.68 -30.94
N LYS A 102 38.18 -23.16 -29.84
CA LYS A 102 38.84 -24.16 -28.97
C LYS A 102 39.01 -25.50 -29.67
N ILE A 103 38.01 -25.96 -30.42
CA ILE A 103 38.10 -27.20 -31.22
C ILE A 103 39.16 -27.06 -32.31
N MET A 104 39.21 -25.90 -32.99
CA MET A 104 40.18 -25.65 -34.06
C MET A 104 41.61 -25.55 -33.52
N ASN A 105 41.82 -24.88 -32.38
CA ASN A 105 43.12 -24.78 -31.74
C ASN A 105 43.61 -26.11 -31.15
N ASN A 106 42.73 -26.94 -30.57
CA ASN A 106 43.12 -28.29 -30.13
C ASN A 106 43.50 -29.18 -31.31
N LYS A 107 42.79 -29.10 -32.45
CA LYS A 107 43.13 -29.86 -33.65
C LYS A 107 44.49 -29.47 -34.23
N ILE A 108 44.90 -28.20 -34.09
CA ILE A 108 46.23 -27.71 -34.46
C ILE A 108 47.30 -28.24 -33.49
N ILE A 109 47.04 -28.25 -32.18
CA ILE A 109 47.98 -28.77 -31.16
C ILE A 109 48.21 -30.28 -31.33
N ASP A 110 47.16 -31.04 -31.66
CA ASP A 110 47.28 -32.48 -31.91
C ASP A 110 48.04 -32.79 -33.21
N SER A 111 47.99 -31.90 -34.20
CA SER A 111 48.82 -32.00 -35.41
C SER A 111 50.29 -31.63 -35.19
N ILE A 112 50.61 -30.85 -34.16
CA ILE A 112 51.99 -30.45 -33.83
C ILE A 112 52.69 -31.49 -32.94
N LYS A 113 51.95 -32.25 -32.12
CA LYS A 113 52.51 -33.32 -31.25
C LYS A 113 52.89 -34.61 -31.98
N ALA A 114 52.57 -34.74 -33.26
CA ALA A 114 52.87 -35.91 -34.07
C ALA A 114 54.19 -35.79 -34.87
N SER A 115 55.04 -34.80 -34.58
CA SER A 115 56.31 -34.61 -35.28
C SER A 115 57.47 -34.37 -34.31
N ASP A 116 58.20 -35.47 -34.07
CA ASP A 116 59.61 -35.63 -33.70
C ASP A 116 60.16 -35.25 -32.30
N GLU A 117 61.20 -36.01 -31.95
CA GLU A 117 61.82 -36.27 -30.64
C GLU A 117 62.79 -35.17 -30.12
N LYS A 118 62.78 -34.93 -28.78
CA LYS A 118 63.84 -34.56 -27.77
C LYS A 118 65.08 -33.68 -28.13
N PRO A 119 65.81 -33.08 -27.14
CA PRO A 119 65.44 -32.42 -25.87
C PRO A 119 66.17 -31.04 -25.67
N LEU A 120 65.89 -30.37 -24.52
CA LEU A 120 66.72 -29.35 -23.83
C LEU A 120 66.67 -27.87 -24.32
N GLU A 121 65.95 -27.01 -23.59
CA GLU A 121 66.57 -25.94 -22.78
C GLU A 121 65.53 -25.24 -21.89
N SER A 122 65.82 -25.27 -20.60
CA SER A 122 65.14 -24.59 -19.50
C SER A 122 65.44 -23.09 -19.47
N GLN A 123 64.56 -22.34 -18.79
CA GLN A 123 64.77 -21.00 -18.19
C GLN A 123 64.21 -19.79 -18.96
N LYS A 124 62.90 -19.58 -18.83
CA LYS A 124 62.22 -18.32 -18.49
C LYS A 124 60.72 -18.64 -18.39
N ILE A 125 59.96 -17.87 -17.62
CA ILE A 125 58.53 -18.08 -17.29
C ILE A 125 58.28 -18.89 -16.00
N ASN A 126 59.03 -18.62 -14.92
CA ASN A 126 58.63 -19.01 -13.56
C ASN A 126 58.76 -17.84 -12.56
N GLU A 127 58.67 -16.59 -13.01
CA GLU A 127 58.84 -15.41 -12.15
C GLU A 127 57.69 -14.38 -12.25
N ILE A 128 56.52 -14.75 -12.77
CA ILE A 128 55.35 -13.84 -12.85
C ILE A 128 54.06 -14.47 -12.27
N LEU A 129 54.13 -15.66 -11.68
CA LEU A 129 52.93 -16.37 -11.16
C LEU A 129 52.78 -16.39 -9.64
N GLU A 130 53.68 -15.80 -8.85
CA GLU A 130 53.60 -15.84 -7.37
C GLU A 130 53.33 -14.48 -6.70
N LYS A 131 52.65 -13.53 -7.37
CA LYS A 131 52.31 -12.24 -6.73
C LYS A 131 50.87 -11.74 -6.83
N ASN A 132 49.96 -12.50 -7.42
CA ASN A 132 48.57 -12.06 -7.59
C ASN A 132 47.52 -12.94 -6.90
N ASP A 133 47.92 -13.94 -6.12
CA ASP A 133 46.99 -14.84 -5.39
C ASP A 133 46.59 -14.36 -3.98
N GLU A 134 47.00 -13.15 -3.57
CA GLU A 134 46.59 -12.57 -2.26
C GLU A 134 45.66 -11.36 -2.35
N ILE A 135 45.22 -10.93 -3.54
CA ILE A 135 44.31 -9.76 -3.67
C ILE A 135 42.82 -10.18 -3.79
N ILE A 136 42.53 -11.46 -4.01
CA ILE A 136 41.14 -11.95 -4.18
C ILE A 136 40.70 -12.77 -2.96
N LYS A 137 40.81 -12.21 -1.74
CA LYS A 137 40.25 -12.84 -0.53
C LYS A 137 39.60 -11.89 0.49
N SER A 138 39.42 -10.60 0.20
CA SER A 138 38.83 -9.66 1.17
C SER A 138 37.61 -8.86 0.71
N GLU A 139 36.97 -9.19 -0.43
CA GLU A 139 35.77 -8.45 -0.89
C GLU A 139 34.58 -9.34 -1.27
N ASN A 140 34.59 -10.64 -0.91
CA ASN A 140 33.57 -11.61 -1.31
C ASN A 140 32.67 -12.14 -0.17
N GLU A 141 32.49 -11.39 0.93
CA GLU A 141 31.54 -11.76 1.99
C GLU A 141 30.28 -10.90 2.10
N GLU A 142 30.11 -9.85 1.30
CA GLU A 142 28.83 -9.11 1.24
C GLU A 142 28.34 -9.00 -0.20
N LYS A 143 27.30 -9.78 -0.53
CA LYS A 143 26.28 -9.60 -1.61
C LYS A 143 25.99 -10.83 -2.47
N ILE A 144 26.03 -12.03 -1.91
CA ILE A 144 25.44 -13.21 -2.57
C ILE A 144 24.46 -13.93 -1.63
N ILE A 145 23.49 -13.20 -1.08
CA ILE A 145 22.23 -13.77 -0.62
C ILE A 145 21.16 -12.70 -0.88
N ASN A 146 20.54 -12.68 -2.06
CA ASN A 146 19.21 -12.08 -2.27
C ASN A 146 18.82 -12.15 -3.75
N LYS A 147 18.40 -13.32 -4.23
CA LYS A 147 17.60 -13.39 -5.45
C LYS A 147 16.82 -14.71 -5.63
N GLU A 148 16.14 -15.18 -4.58
CA GLU A 148 15.17 -16.27 -4.78
C GLU A 148 13.93 -16.24 -3.85
N ASN A 149 13.69 -15.18 -3.07
CA ASN A 149 12.59 -15.15 -2.07
C ASN A 149 11.69 -13.90 -2.11
N ASN A 150 11.41 -13.33 -3.29
CA ASN A 150 10.78 -12.00 -3.34
C ASN A 150 9.24 -11.96 -3.24
N GLU A 151 8.55 -13.10 -3.19
CA GLU A 151 7.08 -13.11 -3.00
C GLU A 151 6.64 -13.49 -1.59
N THR A 152 7.36 -14.38 -0.90
CA THR A 152 7.09 -14.76 0.50
C THR A 152 7.52 -13.67 1.49
N THR A 153 8.59 -12.92 1.20
CA THR A 153 9.15 -11.94 2.14
C THR A 153 8.34 -10.64 2.19
N LYS A 154 7.67 -10.24 1.11
CA LYS A 154 6.81 -9.02 1.08
C LYS A 154 5.52 -9.18 1.89
N ASN A 155 4.91 -10.38 1.87
CA ASN A 155 3.73 -10.65 2.69
C ASN A 155 4.10 -10.79 4.18
N LYS A 156 5.25 -11.42 4.48
CA LYS A 156 5.74 -11.54 5.86
C LYS A 156 6.08 -10.19 6.49
N TYR A 157 6.78 -9.30 5.77
CA TYR A 157 7.07 -7.94 6.25
C TYR A 157 5.81 -7.09 6.46
N LYS A 158 4.79 -7.27 5.61
CA LYS A 158 3.55 -6.50 5.70
C LYS A 158 2.67 -6.99 6.86
N GLU A 159 2.61 -8.29 7.10
CA GLU A 159 1.95 -8.86 8.29
C GLU A 159 2.66 -8.47 9.59
N GLU A 160 4.00 -8.44 9.60
CA GLU A 160 4.78 -8.06 10.78
C GLU A 160 4.54 -6.59 11.18
N ILE A 161 4.46 -5.68 10.21
CA ILE A 161 4.12 -4.25 10.46
C ILE A 161 2.67 -4.07 10.94
N ILE A 162 1.74 -4.90 10.45
CA ILE A 162 0.33 -4.86 10.89
C ILE A 162 0.18 -5.41 12.31
N LEU A 163 0.93 -6.46 12.64
CA LEU A 163 0.95 -7.09 13.97
C LEU A 163 1.54 -6.15 15.03
N ASP A 164 2.58 -5.40 14.67
CA ASP A 164 3.21 -4.40 15.53
C ASP A 164 2.25 -3.25 15.87
N LYS A 165 1.61 -2.66 14.85
CA LYS A 165 0.64 -1.58 15.03
C LYS A 165 -0.59 -2.00 15.83
N LYS A 166 -1.10 -3.22 15.61
CA LYS A 166 -2.20 -3.79 16.40
C LYS A 166 -1.85 -3.83 17.89
N SER A 167 -0.66 -4.34 18.22
CA SER A 167 -0.21 -4.53 19.60
C SER A 167 -0.10 -3.19 20.32
N MET A 168 0.48 -2.18 19.65
CA MET A 168 0.57 -0.83 20.20
C MET A 168 -0.81 -0.17 20.40
N VAL A 169 -1.77 -0.40 19.50
CA VAL A 169 -3.14 0.13 19.65
C VAL A 169 -3.83 -0.45 20.89
N LEU A 170 -3.74 -1.76 21.08
CA LEU A 170 -4.33 -2.44 22.24
C LEU A 170 -3.66 -2.00 23.54
N GLU A 171 -2.34 -1.88 23.57
CA GLU A 171 -1.60 -1.42 24.75
C GLU A 171 -2.01 0.00 25.16
N TYR A 172 -2.05 0.94 24.21
CA TYR A 172 -2.48 2.31 24.52
C TYR A 172 -3.95 2.40 24.91
N TYR A 173 -4.81 1.53 24.37
CA TYR A 173 -6.20 1.46 24.77
C TYR A 173 -6.37 0.95 26.20
N HIS A 174 -5.62 -0.08 26.61
CA HIS A 174 -5.60 -0.57 28.00
C HIS A 174 -4.98 0.42 28.99
N GLN A 175 -4.09 1.30 28.53
CA GLN A 175 -3.58 2.45 29.30
C GLN A 175 -4.61 3.59 29.44
N GLY A 176 -5.81 3.45 28.85
CA GLY A 176 -6.92 4.39 28.98
C GLY A 176 -6.87 5.57 27.99
N LEU A 177 -6.01 5.51 26.96
CA LEU A 177 -5.96 6.57 25.94
C LEU A 177 -7.20 6.51 25.04
N THR A 178 -7.65 7.69 24.64
CA THR A 178 -8.78 7.79 23.71
C THR A 178 -8.37 7.38 22.30
N PRO A 179 -9.29 6.79 21.48
CA PRO A 179 -8.98 6.40 20.10
C PRO A 179 -8.40 7.54 19.24
N GLN A 180 -8.77 8.78 19.53
CA GLN A 180 -8.24 9.98 18.87
C GLN A 180 -6.76 10.24 19.21
N GLU A 181 -6.35 10.01 20.45
CA GLU A 181 -4.97 10.18 20.89
C GLU A 181 -4.08 9.05 20.38
N ILE A 182 -4.60 7.82 20.36
CA ILE A 182 -3.91 6.65 19.80
C ILE A 182 -3.66 6.86 18.31
N GLY A 183 -4.66 7.32 17.55
CA GLY A 183 -4.53 7.61 16.12
C GLY A 183 -3.46 8.68 15.83
N LYS A 184 -3.38 9.72 16.67
CA LYS A 184 -2.33 10.74 16.57
C LYS A 184 -0.94 10.21 16.93
N LYS A 185 -0.80 9.38 17.97
CA LYS A 185 0.49 8.80 18.39
C LYS A 185 1.05 7.82 17.38
N LEU A 186 0.19 6.97 16.81
CA LEU A 186 0.59 5.91 15.89
C LEU A 186 0.50 6.32 14.41
N ASN A 187 0.09 7.56 14.14
CA ASN A 187 -0.13 8.10 12.79
C ASN A 187 -1.03 7.19 11.92
N ILE A 188 -2.10 6.69 12.54
CA ILE A 188 -3.10 5.79 11.92
C ILE A 188 -4.49 6.42 12.03
N GLY A 189 -5.39 6.03 11.12
CA GLY A 189 -6.74 6.59 11.10
C GLY A 189 -7.53 6.21 12.35
N ILE A 190 -8.36 7.13 12.87
CA ILE A 190 -9.26 6.85 14.01
C ILE A 190 -10.15 5.63 13.74
N GLY A 191 -10.58 5.45 12.48
CA GLY A 191 -11.33 4.27 12.06
C GLY A 191 -10.53 2.96 12.13
N GLU A 192 -9.22 2.99 11.85
CA GLU A 192 -8.34 1.82 11.97
C GLU A 192 -8.11 1.46 13.44
N VAL A 193 -7.92 2.46 14.30
CA VAL A 193 -7.83 2.28 15.76
C VAL A 193 -9.09 1.63 16.31
N MET A 194 -10.27 2.16 15.94
CA MET A 194 -11.56 1.64 16.37
C MET A 194 -11.78 0.21 15.87
N LEU A 195 -11.35 -0.08 14.63
CA LEU A 195 -11.42 -1.41 14.04
C LEU A 195 -10.56 -2.41 14.83
N PHE A 196 -9.32 -2.05 15.19
CA PHE A 196 -8.46 -2.89 16.02
C PHE A 196 -9.07 -3.13 17.41
N ILE A 197 -9.61 -2.10 18.07
CA ILE A 197 -10.26 -2.25 19.37
C ILE A 197 -11.47 -3.19 19.25
N ASN A 198 -12.36 -2.98 18.27
CA ASN A 198 -13.57 -3.79 18.12
C ASN A 198 -13.29 -5.25 17.75
N LEU A 199 -12.22 -5.53 17.00
CA LEU A 199 -11.88 -6.89 16.58
C LEU A 199 -11.18 -7.70 17.69
N TYR A 200 -10.46 -7.04 18.59
CA TYR A 200 -9.54 -7.71 19.51
C TYR A 200 -9.77 -7.44 21.00
N ASN A 201 -10.61 -6.46 21.36
CA ASN A 201 -11.01 -6.20 22.74
C ASN A 201 -12.43 -6.73 22.98
N LYS A 202 -12.54 -8.05 23.20
CA LYS A 202 -13.80 -8.75 23.48
C LYS A 202 -13.74 -9.45 24.84
#